data_AF-A0A924E708-F1
#
_entry.id   AF-A0A924E708-F1
#
_cell.length_a   1.000
_cell.length_b   1.000
_cell.length_c   1.000
_cell.angle_alpha   90.00
_cell.angle_beta   90.00
_cell.angle_gamma   90.00
#
_symmetry.space_group_name_H-M   'P 1'
#
loop_
_entity.id
_entity.type
_entity.pdbx_description
1 polymer ?
#
loop_
_entity_poly.entity_id
_entity_poly.type
_entity_poly.pdbx_seq_one_letter_code
_entity_poly.pdbx_strand_id
1 'polypeptide(L)' 'TTDLIEELCIQAALELTGDNRAAAAEMLGLSRQSLYVKLKRFGVGDALLEG' A
#
# COMPACT_ATOMS: atom_id res chain seq x y z
N THR A 1 -0.42 -1.61 -17.46
CA THR A 1 -1.22 -0.38 -17.21
C THR A 1 -1.96 -0.47 -15.89
N THR A 2 -2.64 -1.59 -15.59
CA THR A 2 -3.32 -1.81 -14.30
C THR A 2 -2.40 -1.83 -13.08
N ASP A 3 -1.20 -2.41 -13.20
CA ASP A 3 -0.24 -2.48 -12.08
C ASP A 3 0.22 -1.10 -11.60
N LEU A 4 0.41 -0.13 -12.51
CA LEU A 4 0.78 1.25 -12.16
C LEU A 4 -0.35 1.96 -11.39
N ILE A 5 -1.60 1.78 -11.83
CA ILE A 5 -2.75 2.37 -11.14
C ILE A 5 -2.89 1.76 -9.74
N GLU A 6 -2.69 0.44 -9.64
CA GLU A 6 -2.75 -0.26 -8.38
C GLU A 6 -1.66 0.20 -7.40
N GLU A 7 -0.42 0.36 -7.88
CA GLU A 7 0.70 0.92 -7.10
C GLU A 7 0.38 2.33 -6.57
N LEU A 8 -0.09 3.23 -7.45
CA LEU A 8 -0.45 4.60 -7.08
C LEU A 8 -1.59 4.65 -6.05
N CYS A 9 -2.62 3.80 -6.22
CA CYS A 9 -3.71 3.72 -5.24
C CYS A 9 -3.21 3.24 -3.87
N ILE A 10 -2.28 2.28 -3.84
CA ILE A 10 -1.70 1.77 -2.59
C ILE A 10 -0.86 2.85 -1.90
N GLN A 11 -0.02 3.58 -2.65
CA GLN A 11 0.76 4.68 -2.12
C GLN A 11 -0.14 5.77 -1.52
N ALA A 12 -1.14 6.24 -2.28
CA ALA A 12 -2.06 7.26 -1.81
C ALA A 12 -2.83 6.83 -0.56
N ALA A 13 -3.28 5.58 -0.49
CA ALA A 13 -3.96 5.06 0.70
C ALA A 13 -3.03 5.00 1.92
N LEU A 14 -1.75 4.65 1.75
CA LEU A 14 -0.77 4.68 2.84
C LEU A 14 -0.47 6.10 3.30
N GLU A 15 -0.31 7.05 2.37
CA GLU A 15 -0.08 8.46 2.70
C GLU A 15 -1.27 9.05 3.48
N LEU A 16 -2.50 8.84 2.99
CA LEU A 16 -3.72 9.33 3.63
C LEU A 16 -3.97 8.70 5.02
N THR A 17 -3.47 7.49 5.25
CA THR A 17 -3.63 6.77 6.52
C THR A 17 -2.40 6.87 7.43
N GLY A 18 -1.34 7.57 7.01
CA GLY A 18 -0.10 7.73 7.78
C GLY A 18 0.62 6.40 8.02
N ASP A 19 0.82 5.61 6.97
CA ASP A 19 1.43 4.26 6.98
C ASP A 19 0.64 3.20 7.78
N ASN A 20 -0.60 3.52 8.19
CA ASN A 20 -1.47 2.52 8.82
C ASN A 20 -1.99 1.52 7.78
N ARG A 21 -1.22 0.45 7.58
CA ARG A 21 -1.53 -0.63 6.63
C ARG A 21 -2.91 -1.27 6.82
N ALA A 22 -3.42 -1.31 8.06
CA ALA A 22 -4.76 -1.85 8.31
C ALA A 22 -5.85 -0.90 7.77
N ALA A 23 -5.72 0.40 8.04
CA ALA A 23 -6.62 1.42 7.52
C ALA A 23 -6.52 1.57 6.00
N ALA A 24 -5.31 1.49 5.42
CA ALA A 24 -5.11 1.53 3.98
C ALA A 24 -5.77 0.32 3.29
N ALA A 25 -5.67 -0.88 3.87
CA ALA A 25 -6.34 -2.06 3.34
C ALA A 25 -7.86 -1.88 3.35
N GLU A 26 -8.42 -1.36 4.45
CA GLU A 26 -9.84 -1.09 4.58
C GLU A 26 -10.32 -0.05 3.56
N MET A 27 -9.58 1.05 3.39
CA MET A 27 -9.88 2.10 2.42
C MET A 27 -9.86 1.60 0.97
N LEU A 28 -8.94 0.68 0.66
CA LEU A 28 -8.84 0.06 -0.67
C LEU A 28 -9.83 -1.09 -0.88
N GLY A 29 -10.64 -1.45 0.13
CA GLY A 29 -11.54 -2.60 0.06
C GLY A 29 -10.81 -3.94 -0.04
N LEU A 30 -9.56 -3.99 0.43
CA LEU A 30 -8.70 -5.16 0.39
C LEU A 30 -8.64 -5.86 1.74
N SER A 31 -8.43 -7.17 1.71
CA SER A 31 -7.93 -7.90 2.88
C SER A 31 -6.52 -7.41 3.22
N ARG A 32 -6.18 -7.35 4.52
CA ARG A 32 -4.82 -7.08 5.00
C ARG A 32 -3.78 -7.98 4.35
N GLN A 33 -4.09 -9.28 4.18
CA GLN A 33 -3.18 -10.22 3.53
C GLN A 33 -2.91 -9.86 2.07
N SER A 34 -3.96 -9.52 1.32
CA SER A 34 -3.84 -9.10 -0.07
C SER A 34 -3.05 -7.80 -0.20
N LEU A 35 -3.23 -6.87 0.74
CA LEU A 35 -2.41 -5.65 0.79
C LEU A 35 -0.93 -6.00 0.96
N TYR A 36 -0.56 -6.83 1.94
CA TYR A 36 0.85 -7.21 2.17
C TYR A 36 1.51 -7.86 0.94
N VAL A 37 0.77 -8.71 0.20
CA VAL A 37 1.28 -9.31 -1.04
C VAL A 37 1.56 -8.23 -2.09
N LYS A 38 0.67 -7.24 -2.24
CA LYS A 38 0.83 -6.13 -3.19
C LYS A 38 1.96 -5.20 -2.77
N LEU A 39 2.07 -4.86 -1.48
CA LEU A 39 3.18 -4.08 -0.94
C LEU A 39 4.54 -4.72 -1.27
N LYS A 40 4.67 -6.03 -1.02
CA LYS A 40 5.89 -6.77 -1.37
C LYS A 40 6.13 -6.83 -2.89
N ARG A 41 5.08 -6.95 -3.69
CA ARG A 41 5.18 -7.02 -5.15
C ARG A 41 5.66 -5.71 -5.77
N PHE A 42 5.19 -4.58 -5.24
CA PHE A 42 5.51 -3.24 -5.74
C PHE A 42 6.65 -2.56 -5.00
N GLY A 43 7.12 -3.13 -3.88
CA GLY A 43 8.14 -2.50 -3.02
C GLY A 43 7.64 -1.25 -2.31
N VAL A 44 6.33 -1.17 -2.04
CA VAL A 44 5.66 -0.01 -1.42
C VAL A 44 5.40 -0.27 0.06
N GLY A 45 5.47 0.75 0.90
CA GLY A 45 5.22 0.64 2.34
C GLY A 45 6.35 -0.02 3.14
N ASP A 46 7.44 -0.38 2.49
CA ASP A 46 8.74 -0.60 3.13
C ASP A 46 9.55 0.67 2.87
N ALA A 47 9.20 1.76 3.55
CA ALA A 47 10.11 2.89 3.68
C ALA A 47 11.25 2.42 4.59
N LEU A 48 12.15 1.59 4.04
CA LEU A 48 13.45 1.33 4.61
C LEU A 48 14.14 2.68 4.75
N LEU A 49 14.25 3.14 6.00
CA LEU A 49 15.46 3.71 6.57
C LEU A 49 16.25 4.62 5.61
N GLU A 50 15.67 5.72 5.17
CA GLU A 50 16.44 6.83 4.61
C GLU A 50 16.33 8.00 5.61
N GLY A 51 17.28 8.05 6.56
CA GLY A 51 17.68 9.25 7.31
C GLY A 51 16.79 9.71 8.47
#